data_AF-A0A936F5R6-F1
#
_entry.id   AF-A0A936F5R6-F1
#
_cell.length_a   1.000
_cell.length_b   1.000
_cell.length_c   1.000
_cell.angle_alpha   90.00
_cell.angle_beta   90.00
_cell.angle_gamma   90.00
#
_symmetry.space_group_name_H-M   'P 1'
#
loop_
_entity.id
_entity.type
_entity.pdbx_description
1 polymer ?
#
loop_
_entity_poly.entity_id
_entity_poly.type
_entity_poly.pdbx_seq_one_letter_code
_entity_poly.pdbx_strand_id
1 'polypeptide(L)'
;MPMTLPEGAPATLGEAFARINACTAPSILDLKVMVLVEAAGQTLYDVSAEGTDHPEVKRLLIENGVEEMKHAQRVSAAIKAISGEDFAPPSRADNPYLQADFPRAKLTPEGLRGTAQAEFGGDALYGKWADSTDNAEAAALFRLNGKEETEHGDRLMQAAALLEG
;
A
#
# COMPACT_ATOMS: atom_id res chain seq x y z
N MET A 1 -1.71 22.14 3.18
CA MET A 1 -0.52 21.99 4.06
C MET A 1 -0.42 20.51 4.30
N PRO A 2 0.78 19.91 4.21
CA PRO A 2 0.92 18.47 4.36
C PRO A 2 0.35 17.99 5.68
N MET A 3 -0.30 16.82 5.65
CA MET A 3 -0.81 16.17 6.85
C MET A 3 0.37 15.93 7.80
N THR A 4 0.16 16.22 9.08
CA THR A 4 1.16 15.93 10.11
C THR A 4 1.14 14.43 10.42
N LEU A 5 2.31 13.82 10.57
CA LEU A 5 2.41 12.42 11.02
C LEU A 5 1.67 12.24 12.35
N PRO A 6 0.86 11.18 12.50
CA PRO A 6 0.28 10.83 13.79
C PRO A 6 1.36 10.66 14.86
N GLU A 7 1.07 11.05 16.09
CA GLU A 7 2.01 10.88 17.20
C GLU A 7 2.42 9.40 17.36
N GLY A 8 3.73 9.14 17.44
CA GLY A 8 4.28 7.79 17.53
C GLY A 8 4.35 7.03 16.21
N ALA A 9 3.90 7.61 15.09
CA ALA A 9 4.11 7.04 13.77
C ALA A 9 5.61 7.03 13.41
N PRO A 10 6.08 6.04 12.62
CA PRO A 10 7.43 6.04 12.08
C PRO A 10 7.75 7.31 11.29
N ALA A 11 9.01 7.74 11.29
CA ALA A 11 9.41 9.01 10.68
C ALA A 11 9.61 8.89 9.17
N THR A 12 9.92 7.69 8.68
CA THR A 12 10.18 7.42 7.26
C THR A 12 9.26 6.34 6.70
N LEU A 13 9.08 6.35 5.37
CA LEU A 13 8.31 5.33 4.67
C LEU A 13 8.89 3.92 4.88
N GLY A 14 10.21 3.77 4.91
CA GLY A 14 10.87 2.49 5.15
C GLY A 14 10.59 1.94 6.55
N GLU A 15 10.63 2.80 7.58
CA GLU A 15 10.27 2.40 8.94
C GLU A 15 8.77 2.10 9.07
N ALA A 16 7.91 2.79 8.31
CA ALA A 16 6.48 2.51 8.22
C ALA A 16 6.22 1.10 7.67
N PHE A 17 6.83 0.75 6.54
CA PHE A 17 6.77 -0.62 6.00
C PHE A 17 7.27 -1.66 7.00
N ALA A 18 8.40 -1.42 7.66
CA ALA A 18 8.95 -2.35 8.65
C ALA A 18 8.00 -2.58 9.84
N ARG A 19 7.37 -1.50 10.33
CA ARG A 19 6.36 -1.58 11.40
C ARG A 19 5.15 -2.40 10.98
N ILE A 20 4.59 -2.11 9.80
CA ILE A 20 3.39 -2.75 9.29
C ILE A 20 3.62 -4.25 9.07
N ASN A 21 4.74 -4.62 8.44
CA ASN A 21 5.09 -6.02 8.20
C ASN A 21 5.31 -6.84 9.49
N ALA A 22 5.66 -6.19 10.60
CA ALA A 22 5.81 -6.83 11.91
C ALA A 22 4.48 -6.89 12.70
N CYS A 23 3.43 -6.19 12.26
CA CYS A 23 2.18 -6.04 12.98
C CYS A 23 1.24 -7.23 12.69
N THR A 24 0.87 -7.97 13.75
CA THR A 24 -0.06 -9.10 13.64
C THR A 24 -1.49 -8.76 14.07
N ALA A 25 -1.66 -7.77 14.93
CA ALA A 25 -2.94 -7.23 15.37
C ALA A 25 -2.85 -5.70 15.41
N PRO A 26 -3.51 -4.99 14.49
CA PRO A 26 -3.29 -3.55 14.32
C PRO A 26 -3.98 -2.73 15.40
N SER A 27 -3.25 -1.77 15.97
CA SER A 27 -3.84 -0.65 16.70
C SER A 27 -4.37 0.42 15.73
N ILE A 28 -5.14 1.40 16.23
CA ILE A 28 -5.56 2.55 15.43
C ILE A 28 -4.36 3.30 14.84
N LEU A 29 -3.23 3.38 15.56
CA LEU A 29 -2.01 3.99 15.01
C LEU A 29 -1.48 3.19 13.81
N ASP A 30 -1.47 1.85 13.90
CA ASP A 30 -1.01 1.00 12.80
C ASP A 30 -1.92 1.14 11.57
N LEU A 31 -3.23 1.23 11.77
CA LEU A 31 -4.18 1.50 10.68
C LEU A 31 -3.96 2.87 10.04
N LYS A 32 -3.71 3.91 10.85
CA LYS A 32 -3.40 5.25 10.31
C LYS A 32 -2.09 5.25 9.52
N VAL A 33 -1.06 4.56 10.01
CA VAL A 33 0.20 4.37 9.27
C VAL A 33 -0.08 3.62 7.96
N MET A 34 -0.92 2.58 7.99
CA MET A 34 -1.31 1.85 6.78
C MET A 34 -2.01 2.75 5.76
N VAL A 35 -2.98 3.59 6.17
CA VAL A 35 -3.61 4.58 5.26
C VAL A 35 -2.57 5.45 4.56
N LEU A 36 -1.53 5.90 5.28
CA LEU A 36 -0.49 6.73 4.70
C LEU A 36 0.44 5.95 3.75
N VAL A 37 0.75 4.70 4.08
CA VAL A 37 1.58 3.80 3.26
C VAL A 37 0.85 3.44 1.95
N GLU A 38 -0.41 3.02 2.04
CA GLU A 38 -1.26 2.69 0.89
C GLU A 38 -1.46 3.91 -0.02
N ALA A 39 -1.74 5.08 0.55
CA ALA A 39 -1.83 6.32 -0.21
C ALA A 39 -0.50 6.71 -0.88
N ALA A 40 0.64 6.35 -0.27
CA ALA A 40 1.95 6.53 -0.88
C ALA A 40 2.21 5.53 -2.01
N GLY A 41 1.63 4.32 -1.93
CA GLY A 41 1.69 3.27 -2.94
C GLY A 41 1.35 3.76 -4.33
N GLN A 42 0.28 4.56 -4.48
CA GLN A 42 -0.08 5.19 -5.75
C GLN A 42 1.11 5.96 -6.38
N THR A 43 1.79 6.79 -5.58
CA THR A 43 2.94 7.56 -6.08
C THR A 43 4.15 6.68 -6.37
N LEU A 44 4.38 5.63 -5.59
CA LEU A 44 5.49 4.68 -5.83
C LEU A 44 5.30 3.96 -7.16
N TYR A 45 4.08 3.55 -7.47
CA TYR A 45 3.70 2.95 -8.75
C TYR A 45 3.80 3.93 -9.92
N ASP A 46 3.28 5.16 -9.76
CA ASP A 46 3.40 6.22 -10.77
C ASP A 46 4.86 6.48 -11.13
N VAL A 47 5.73 6.67 -10.13
CA VAL A 47 7.16 6.91 -10.33
C VAL A 47 7.86 5.70 -10.95
N SER A 48 7.43 4.49 -10.62
CA SER A 48 7.95 3.27 -11.26
C SER A 48 7.55 3.21 -12.74
N ALA A 49 6.32 3.59 -13.08
CA ALA A 49 5.84 3.63 -14.47
C ALA A 49 6.59 4.66 -15.33
N GLU A 50 7.07 5.77 -14.75
CA GLU A 50 7.94 6.74 -15.44
C GLU A 50 9.28 6.12 -15.90
N GLY A 51 9.71 5.00 -15.30
CA GLY A 51 11.01 4.36 -15.56
C GLY A 51 11.09 3.46 -16.79
N THR A 52 10.00 3.27 -17.54
CA THR A 52 9.97 2.47 -18.79
C THR A 52 9.33 3.27 -19.91
N ASP A 53 9.40 2.78 -21.15
CA ASP A 53 8.57 3.24 -22.27
C ASP A 53 7.61 2.16 -22.78
N HIS A 54 7.65 0.95 -22.22
CA HIS A 54 6.76 -0.14 -22.60
C HIS A 54 5.31 0.19 -22.16
N PRO A 55 4.37 0.39 -23.10
CA PRO A 55 3.05 0.93 -22.79
C PRO A 55 2.24 0.01 -21.87
N GLU A 56 2.32 -1.31 -22.08
CA GLU A 56 1.60 -2.27 -21.23
C GLU A 56 2.17 -2.36 -19.81
N VAL A 57 3.50 -2.31 -19.64
CA VAL A 57 4.12 -2.26 -18.30
C VAL A 57 3.69 -0.99 -17.56
N LYS A 58 3.66 0.17 -18.23
CA LYS A 58 3.12 1.41 -17.64
C LYS A 58 1.68 1.22 -17.20
N ARG A 59 0.84 0.66 -18.07
CA ARG A 59 -0.58 0.44 -17.79
C ARG A 59 -0.78 -0.41 -16.54
N LEU A 60 -0.06 -1.53 -16.43
CA LEU A 60 -0.13 -2.44 -15.27
C LEU A 60 0.29 -1.75 -13.96
N LEU A 61 1.39 -1.00 -13.98
CA LEU A 61 1.88 -0.29 -12.78
C LEU A 61 0.90 0.80 -12.33
N ILE A 62 0.39 1.61 -13.26
CA ILE A 62 -0.61 2.65 -12.94
C ILE A 62 -1.90 2.03 -12.41
N GLU A 63 -2.30 0.86 -12.92
CA GLU A 63 -3.48 0.16 -12.44
C GLU A 63 -3.34 -0.25 -10.96
N ASN A 64 -2.20 -0.86 -10.56
CA ASN A 64 -1.91 -1.13 -9.15
C ASN A 64 -1.96 0.15 -8.32
N GLY A 65 -1.29 1.22 -8.78
CA GLY A 65 -1.28 2.49 -8.04
C GLY A 65 -2.67 3.09 -7.79
N VAL A 66 -3.61 2.94 -8.73
CA VAL A 66 -5.01 3.35 -8.53
C VAL A 66 -5.72 2.48 -7.48
N GLU A 67 -5.40 1.19 -7.43
CA GLU A 67 -5.96 0.25 -6.47
C GLU A 67 -5.38 0.44 -5.06
N GLU A 68 -4.11 0.82 -4.90
CA GLU A 68 -3.56 1.19 -3.58
C GLU A 68 -4.30 2.36 -2.92
N MET A 69 -4.75 3.34 -3.71
CA MET A 69 -5.58 4.42 -3.16
C MET A 69 -6.94 3.89 -2.68
N LYS A 70 -7.48 2.84 -3.31
CA LYS A 70 -8.69 2.16 -2.79
C LYS A 70 -8.37 1.42 -1.50
N HIS A 71 -7.20 0.78 -1.39
CA HIS A 71 -6.75 0.14 -0.15
C HIS A 71 -6.74 1.15 1.01
N ALA A 72 -6.12 2.31 0.79
CA ALA A 72 -6.08 3.40 1.76
C ALA A 72 -7.48 3.84 2.19
N GLN A 73 -8.42 3.97 1.25
CA GLN A 73 -9.81 4.33 1.53
C GLN A 73 -10.53 3.26 2.37
N ARG A 74 -10.27 1.98 2.11
CA ARG A 74 -10.88 0.88 2.90
C ARG A 74 -10.29 0.80 4.31
N VAL A 75 -9.00 1.01 4.48
CA VAL A 75 -8.40 1.11 5.83
C VAL A 75 -8.93 2.32 6.58
N SER A 76 -9.12 3.47 5.90
CA SER A 76 -9.77 4.65 6.47
C SER A 76 -11.20 4.36 6.95
N ALA A 77 -11.99 3.63 6.15
CA ALA A 77 -13.32 3.18 6.54
C ALA A 77 -13.28 2.21 7.73
N ALA A 78 -12.29 1.31 7.79
CA ALA A 78 -12.09 0.42 8.93
C ALA A 78 -11.76 1.18 10.22
N ILE A 79 -10.93 2.24 10.16
CA ILE A 79 -10.67 3.12 11.31
C ILE A 79 -11.98 3.71 11.82
N LYS A 80 -12.80 4.26 10.92
CA LYS A 80 -14.10 4.83 11.28
C LYS A 80 -15.04 3.81 11.92
N ALA A 81 -15.09 2.58 11.39
CA ALA A 81 -15.91 1.51 11.93
C ALA A 81 -15.46 1.08 13.34
N ILE A 82 -14.14 1.08 13.61
CA ILE A 82 -13.57 0.64 14.88
C ILE A 82 -13.64 1.73 15.95
N SER A 83 -13.27 2.97 15.63
CA SER A 83 -13.09 4.05 16.62
C SER A 83 -14.11 5.19 16.51
N GLY A 84 -14.88 5.26 15.42
CA GLY A 84 -15.71 6.43 15.09
C GLY A 84 -14.94 7.64 14.58
N GLU A 85 -13.60 7.55 14.48
CA GLU A 85 -12.74 8.64 14.01
C GLU A 85 -12.65 8.65 12.47
N ASP A 86 -12.71 9.84 11.87
CA ASP A 86 -12.38 10.02 10.45
C ASP A 86 -10.87 10.23 10.27
N PHE A 87 -10.25 9.41 9.42
CA PHE A 87 -8.85 9.57 9.01
C PHE A 87 -8.70 9.32 7.51
N ALA A 88 -8.88 10.36 6.70
CA ALA A 88 -8.91 10.23 5.24
C ALA A 88 -7.51 10.01 4.64
N PRO A 89 -7.37 9.21 3.57
CA PRO A 89 -6.13 9.10 2.81
C PRO A 89 -5.69 10.46 2.27
N PRO A 90 -4.42 10.86 2.45
CA PRO A 90 -3.92 12.13 1.93
C PRO A 90 -3.69 12.06 0.41
N SER A 91 -3.69 13.22 -0.24
CA SER A 91 -3.12 13.37 -1.59
C SER A 91 -1.61 13.15 -1.56
N ARG A 92 -0.98 12.94 -2.74
CA ARG A 92 0.50 12.91 -2.86
C ARG A 92 1.15 14.14 -2.22
N ALA A 93 0.62 15.33 -2.49
CA ALA A 93 1.19 16.58 -2.00
C ALA A 93 1.08 16.73 -0.48
N ASP A 94 0.09 16.07 0.13
CA ASP A 94 -0.15 16.15 1.56
C ASP A 94 0.35 14.94 2.34
N ASN A 95 0.80 13.86 1.68
CA ASN A 95 1.28 12.67 2.36
C ASN A 95 2.64 12.94 3.02
N PRO A 96 2.77 12.83 4.36
CA PRO A 96 4.01 13.13 5.06
C PRO A 96 5.19 12.25 4.65
N TYR A 97 4.93 11.00 4.25
CA TYR A 97 5.99 10.06 3.83
C TYR A 97 6.59 10.38 2.46
N LEU A 98 5.96 11.29 1.70
CA LEU A 98 6.42 11.73 0.39
C LEU A 98 7.04 13.14 0.40
N GLN A 99 7.16 13.76 1.58
CA GLN A 99 7.75 15.11 1.71
C GLN A 99 9.28 15.09 1.74
N ALA A 100 9.87 13.94 2.07
CA ALA A 100 11.31 13.70 2.00
C ALA A 100 11.64 12.79 0.81
N ASP A 101 12.92 12.51 0.59
CA ASP A 101 13.32 11.51 -0.40
C ASP A 101 12.79 10.12 0.02
N PHE A 102 12.24 9.40 -0.95
CA PHE A 102 11.60 8.10 -0.74
C PHE A 102 12.17 7.06 -1.71
N PRO A 103 12.21 5.78 -1.29
CA PRO A 103 12.80 4.73 -2.10
C PRO A 103 12.02 4.55 -3.42
N ARG A 104 12.77 4.35 -4.51
CA ARG A 104 12.20 4.04 -5.83
C ARG A 104 12.61 2.63 -6.20
N ALA A 105 11.64 1.79 -6.54
CA ALA A 105 11.92 0.45 -7.00
C ALA A 105 12.74 0.51 -8.30
N LYS A 106 13.73 -0.39 -8.43
CA LYS A 106 14.42 -0.55 -9.71
C LYS A 106 13.49 -1.25 -10.68
N LEU A 107 13.23 -0.63 -11.82
CA LEU A 107 12.40 -1.23 -12.86
C LEU A 107 13.20 -2.22 -13.70
N THR A 108 13.43 -3.40 -13.12
CA THR A 108 14.01 -4.57 -13.78
C THR A 108 13.10 -5.77 -13.57
N PRO A 109 13.19 -6.83 -14.38
CA PRO A 109 12.40 -8.05 -14.16
C PRO A 109 12.58 -8.64 -12.75
N GLU A 110 13.80 -8.66 -12.22
CA GLU A 110 14.08 -9.11 -10.86
C GLU A 110 13.46 -8.17 -9.80
N GLY A 111 13.55 -6.85 -10.01
CA GLY A 111 12.97 -5.85 -9.11
C GLY A 111 11.44 -6.00 -9.03
N LEU A 112 10.77 -6.16 -10.17
CA LEU A 112 9.32 -6.36 -10.25
C LEU A 112 8.87 -7.65 -9.57
N ARG A 113 9.63 -8.75 -9.72
CA ARG A 113 9.37 -10.00 -8.98
C ARG A 113 9.55 -9.81 -7.47
N GLY A 114 10.54 -9.03 -7.06
CA GLY A 114 10.74 -8.65 -5.66
C GLY A 114 9.54 -7.89 -5.10
N THR A 115 9.04 -6.90 -5.84
CA THR A 115 7.81 -6.18 -5.47
C THR A 115 6.60 -7.10 -5.45
N ALA A 116 6.45 -8.02 -6.42
CA ALA A 116 5.33 -8.97 -6.45
C ALA A 116 5.28 -9.83 -5.19
N GLN A 117 6.43 -10.27 -4.69
CA GLN A 117 6.50 -11.02 -3.42
C GLN A 117 6.08 -10.19 -2.21
N ALA A 118 6.30 -8.87 -2.24
CA ALA A 118 5.79 -7.99 -1.19
C ALA A 118 4.25 -7.92 -1.26
N GLU A 119 3.67 -7.79 -2.46
CA GLU A 119 2.20 -7.74 -2.63
C GLU A 119 1.54 -9.06 -2.21
N PHE A 120 2.10 -10.22 -2.59
CA PHE A 120 1.60 -11.50 -2.07
C PHE A 120 1.70 -11.61 -0.53
N GLY A 121 2.67 -10.93 0.07
CA GLY A 121 2.77 -10.78 1.52
C GLY A 121 1.65 -9.92 2.12
N GLY A 122 1.15 -8.93 1.36
CA GLY A 122 0.03 -8.06 1.69
C GLY A 122 -1.28 -8.84 1.92
N ASP A 123 -1.59 -9.83 1.08
CA ASP A 123 -2.76 -10.73 1.28
C ASP A 123 -2.69 -11.41 2.66
N ALA A 124 -1.56 -12.06 2.94
CA ALA A 124 -1.36 -12.74 4.21
C ALA A 124 -1.39 -11.77 5.42
N LEU A 125 -0.93 -10.54 5.26
CA LEU A 125 -0.98 -9.50 6.29
C LEU A 125 -2.41 -9.08 6.57
N TYR A 126 -3.17 -8.69 5.54
CA TYR A 126 -4.56 -8.29 5.67
C TYR A 126 -5.44 -9.43 6.19
N GLY A 127 -5.18 -10.67 5.80
CA GLY A 127 -5.83 -11.85 6.35
C GLY A 127 -5.65 -11.98 7.87
N LYS A 128 -4.41 -11.82 8.37
CA LYS A 128 -4.13 -11.84 9.82
C LYS A 128 -4.85 -10.71 10.56
N TRP A 129 -4.85 -9.50 9.99
CA TRP A 129 -5.53 -8.36 10.60
C TRP A 129 -7.04 -8.56 10.63
N ALA A 130 -7.62 -9.13 9.58
CA ALA A 130 -9.03 -9.50 9.56
C ALA A 130 -9.36 -10.55 10.63
N ASP A 131 -8.51 -11.56 10.81
CA ASP A 131 -8.68 -12.60 11.83
C ASP A 131 -8.54 -12.08 13.26
N SER A 132 -7.72 -11.03 13.47
CA SER A 132 -7.50 -10.42 14.78
C SER A 132 -8.47 -9.29 15.13
N THR A 133 -9.34 -8.88 14.21
CA THR A 133 -10.22 -7.71 14.38
C THR A 133 -11.64 -8.15 14.75
N ASP A 134 -12.12 -7.73 15.93
CA ASP A 134 -13.47 -8.05 16.42
C ASP A 134 -14.59 -7.37 15.61
N ASN A 135 -14.30 -6.23 14.97
CA ASN A 135 -15.26 -5.51 14.14
C ASN A 135 -15.40 -6.20 12.76
N ALA A 136 -16.55 -6.84 12.55
CA ALA A 136 -16.83 -7.60 11.33
C ALA A 136 -16.79 -6.77 10.03
N GLU A 137 -17.16 -5.49 10.08
CA GLU A 137 -17.11 -4.59 8.92
C GLU A 137 -15.64 -4.29 8.56
N ALA A 138 -14.82 -3.93 9.54
CA ALA A 138 -13.38 -3.71 9.34
C ALA A 138 -12.67 -4.98 8.84
N ALA A 139 -12.99 -6.14 9.40
CA ALA A 139 -12.43 -7.41 8.96
C ALA A 139 -12.77 -7.72 7.50
N ALA A 140 -14.01 -7.45 7.05
CA ALA A 140 -14.41 -7.63 5.66
C ALA A 140 -13.65 -6.69 4.71
N LEU A 141 -13.42 -5.44 5.11
CA LEU A 141 -12.63 -4.47 4.35
C LEU A 141 -11.18 -4.92 4.18
N PHE A 142 -10.55 -5.44 5.24
CA PHE A 142 -9.18 -5.97 5.16
C PHE A 142 -9.09 -7.17 4.20
N ARG A 143 -10.03 -8.11 4.25
CA ARG A 143 -10.03 -9.25 3.30
C ARG A 143 -10.19 -8.81 1.85
N LEU A 144 -10.91 -7.72 1.60
CA LEU A 144 -11.05 -7.16 0.25
C LEU A 144 -9.72 -6.61 -0.26
N ASN A 145 -8.98 -5.86 0.58
CA ASN A 145 -7.62 -5.42 0.23
C ASN A 145 -6.70 -6.62 -0.01
N GLY A 146 -6.67 -7.60 0.90
CA GLY A 146 -5.79 -8.77 0.74
C GLY A 146 -5.99 -9.54 -0.57
N LYS A 147 -7.24 -9.66 -1.04
CA LYS A 147 -7.53 -10.24 -2.35
C LYS A 147 -6.93 -9.40 -3.50
N GLU A 148 -7.10 -8.08 -3.46
CA GLU A 148 -6.59 -7.15 -4.49
C GLU A 148 -5.05 -7.15 -4.51
N GLU A 149 -4.37 -7.33 -3.37
CA GLU A 149 -2.90 -7.46 -3.32
C GLU A 149 -2.36 -8.68 -4.11
N THR A 150 -3.10 -9.78 -4.11
CA THR A 150 -2.72 -10.94 -4.95
C THR A 150 -2.78 -10.57 -6.43
N GLU A 151 -3.79 -9.80 -6.84
CA GLU A 151 -3.95 -9.33 -8.21
C GLU A 151 -2.83 -8.32 -8.58
N HIS A 152 -2.39 -7.48 -7.64
CA HIS A 152 -1.24 -6.59 -7.82
C HIS A 152 0.05 -7.37 -8.09
N GLY A 153 0.31 -8.42 -7.31
CA GLY A 153 1.45 -9.31 -7.49
C GLY A 153 1.44 -9.99 -8.85
N ASP A 154 0.28 -10.48 -9.30
CA ASP A 154 0.11 -11.09 -10.62
C ASP A 154 0.41 -10.09 -11.77
N ARG A 155 -0.07 -8.85 -11.67
CA ARG A 155 0.23 -7.78 -12.64
C ARG A 155 1.72 -7.44 -12.67
N LEU A 156 2.40 -7.44 -11.53
CA LEU A 156 3.86 -7.25 -11.46
C LEU A 156 4.63 -8.40 -12.10
N MET A 157 4.19 -9.65 -11.91
CA MET A 157 4.76 -10.82 -12.58
C MET A 157 4.59 -10.74 -14.10
N GLN A 158 3.42 -10.28 -14.57
CA GLN A 158 3.18 -10.02 -15.98
C GLN A 158 4.10 -8.91 -16.51
N ALA A 159 4.24 -7.80 -15.79
CA ALA A 159 5.14 -6.71 -16.15
C ALA A 159 6.61 -7.18 -16.24
N ALA A 160 7.05 -8.02 -15.31
CA ALA A 160 8.40 -8.59 -15.33
C ALA A 160 8.64 -9.43 -16.60
N ALA A 161 7.68 -10.27 -16.97
CA ALA A 161 7.77 -11.09 -18.18
C ALA A 161 7.82 -10.25 -19.47
N LEU A 162 7.06 -9.13 -19.51
CA LEU A 162 7.08 -8.20 -20.64
C LEU A 162 8.43 -7.49 -20.81
N LEU A 163 9.17 -7.24 -19.72
CA LEU A 163 10.50 -6.63 -19.78
C LEU A 163 11.62 -7.62 -20.18
N GLU A 164 11.35 -8.93 -20.15
CA GLU A 164 12.28 -9.97 -20.59
C GLU A 164 12.12 -10.36 -22.07
N GLY A 165 10.98 -10.00 -22.68
CA GLY A 165 10.61 -10.30 -24.07
C GLY A 165 10.94 -9.18 -25.04
#